data_AF-A0A7L2KYF7-F1
#
_entry.id   AF-A0A7L2KYF7-F1
#
_cell.length_a   1.000
_cell.length_b   1.000
_cell.length_c   1.000
_cell.angle_alpha   90.00
_cell.angle_beta   90.00
_cell.angle_gamma   90.00
#
_symmetry.space_group_name_H-M   'P 1'
#
loop_
_entity.id
_entity.type
_entity.pdbx_description
1 polymer ?
#
loop_
_entity_poly.entity_id
_entity_poly.type
_entity_poly.pdbx_seq_one_letter_code
_entity_poly.pdbx_strand_id
1 'polypeptide(L)' 'VTFLGVQITNSYVTPPQIKIHRDIRTLHDMQQLVGSLQWIRNIILIPPEVMSPLYDLLKGRHPWEQ' A
#
# COMPACT_ATOMS: atom_id res chain seq x y z
N VAL A 1 3.99 -12.79 19.99
CA VAL A 1 5.09 -11.81 19.77
C VAL A 1 4.59 -10.68 18.88
N THR A 2 5.25 -9.52 18.91
CA THR A 2 4.96 -8.42 17.97
C THR A 2 6.18 -8.19 17.09
N PHE A 3 6.00 -8.20 15.77
CA PHE A 3 7.06 -7.95 14.81
C PHE A 3 6.52 -7.06 13.68
N LEU A 4 7.21 -5.96 13.38
CA LEU A 4 6.77 -4.97 12.38
C LEU A 4 5.33 -4.44 12.60
N GLY A 5 4.90 -4.33 13.86
CA GLY A 5 3.53 -3.92 14.21
C GLY A 5 2.46 -5.01 14.04
N VAL A 6 2.84 -6.19 13.55
CA VAL A 6 1.96 -7.36 13.41
C VAL A 6 1.96 -8.16 14.71
N GLN A 7 0.78 -8.53 15.19
CA GLN A 7 0.65 -9.46 16.31
C GLN A 7 0.68 -10.90 15.78
N ILE A 8 1.63 -11.68 16.26
CA ILE A 8 1.83 -13.07 15.85
C ILE A 8 1.59 -13.97 17.07
N THR A 9 0.66 -14.91 16.90
CA THR A 9 0.33 -15.97 17.87
C THR A 9 0.64 -17.33 17.24
N ASN A 10 0.47 -18.42 18.00
CA ASN A 10 0.69 -19.77 17.46
C ASN A 10 -0.28 -20.15 16.34
N SER A 11 -1.43 -19.47 16.24
CA SER A 11 -2.51 -19.82 15.31
C SER A 11 -2.93 -18.70 14.37
N TYR A 12 -2.59 -17.44 14.68
CA TYR A 12 -3.02 -16.27 13.90
C TYR A 12 -1.93 -15.21 13.77
N VAL A 13 -1.96 -14.55 12.61
CA VAL A 13 -1.18 -13.35 12.30
C VAL A 13 -2.18 -12.20 12.10
N THR A 14 -2.18 -11.25 13.02
CA THR A 14 -3.11 -10.11 13.01
C THR A 14 -2.38 -8.86 12.54
N PRO A 15 -2.77 -8.26 11.40
CA PRO A 15 -2.20 -7.00 10.95
C PRO A 15 -2.48 -5.85 11.96
N PRO A 16 -1.59 -4.85 12.06
CA PRO A 16 -1.89 -3.58 12.70
C PRO A 16 -3.06 -2.92 11.98
N GLN A 17 -3.73 -2.02 12.70
CA GLN A 17 -4.78 -1.20 12.11
C GLN A 17 -4.20 -0.30 11.02
N ILE A 18 -4.63 -0.51 9.78
CA ILE A 18 -4.29 0.36 8.66
C ILE A 18 -5.43 1.35 8.44
N LYS A 19 -5.08 2.63 8.33
CA LYS A 19 -6.03 3.68 7.92
C LYS A 19 -5.87 3.90 6.42
N ILE A 20 -6.90 3.58 5.67
CA ILE A 20 -6.97 3.86 4.23
C ILE A 20 -7.81 5.13 4.06
N HIS A 21 -7.16 6.23 3.69
CA HIS A 21 -7.85 7.45 3.27
C HIS A 21 -8.40 7.24 1.86
N ARG A 22 -9.72 7.45 1.68
CA ARG A 22 -10.41 7.26 0.40
C ARG A 22 -10.57 8.54 -0.40
N ASP A 23 -10.37 9.68 0.25
CA ASP A 23 -10.38 11.00 -0.39
C ASP A 23 -8.97 11.28 -0.92
N ILE A 24 -8.72 10.94 -2.18
CA ILE A 24 -7.42 11.08 -2.84
C ILE A 24 -7.49 12.33 -3.71
N ARG A 25 -6.81 13.42 -3.30
CA ARG A 25 -6.83 14.71 -4.02
C ARG A 25 -5.46 15.10 -4.56
N THR A 26 -4.41 14.59 -3.95
CA THR A 26 -3.03 14.94 -4.27
C THR A 26 -2.21 13.70 -4.60
N LEU A 27 -1.06 13.91 -5.25
CA LEU A 27 -0.07 12.85 -5.45
C LEU A 27 0.39 12.26 -4.11
N HIS A 28 0.50 13.09 -3.06
CA HIS A 28 0.87 12.63 -1.74
C HIS A 28 -0.16 11.67 -1.14
N ASP A 29 -1.45 11.96 -1.29
CA ASP A 29 -2.52 11.05 -0.85
C ASP A 29 -2.44 9.70 -1.57
N MET A 30 -2.17 9.75 -2.88
CA MET A 30 -1.96 8.54 -3.69
C MET A 30 -0.75 7.74 -3.21
N GLN A 31 0.37 8.40 -2.89
CA GLN A 31 1.55 7.75 -2.32
C GLN A 31 1.26 7.07 -0.98
N GLN A 32 0.51 7.73 -0.09
CA GLN A 32 0.10 7.14 1.20
C GLN A 32 -0.79 5.91 1.00
N LEU A 33 -1.74 5.97 0.07
CA LEU A 33 -2.61 4.85 -0.29
C LEU A 33 -1.79 3.67 -0.79
N VAL A 34 -0.89 3.90 -1.76
CA VAL A 34 -0.03 2.84 -2.32
C VAL A 34 0.86 2.22 -1.25
N GLY A 35 1.48 3.03 -0.39
CA GLY A 35 2.31 2.51 0.70
C GLY A 35 1.51 1.63 1.68
N SER A 36 0.29 2.04 2.03
CA SER A 36 -0.61 1.27 2.90
C SER A 36 -1.00 -0.07 2.28
N LEU A 37 -1.29 -0.10 0.98
CA LEU A 37 -1.63 -1.32 0.23
C LEU A 37 -0.43 -2.24 0.04
N GLN A 38 0.75 -1.69 -0.25
CA GLN A 38 1.99 -2.47 -0.34
C GLN A 38 2.32 -3.15 0.98
N TRP A 39 2.12 -2.45 2.10
CA TRP A 39 2.36 -2.99 3.44
C TRP A 39 1.46 -4.22 3.72
N ILE A 40 0.16 -4.16 3.37
CA ILE A 40 -0.78 -5.27 3.64
C ILE A 40 -0.75 -6.37 2.56
N ARG A 41 -0.12 -6.13 1.41
CA ARG A 41 -0.15 -7.04 0.25
C ARG A 41 0.19 -8.48 0.61
N ASN A 42 1.17 -8.69 1.49
CA ASN A 42 1.61 -10.04 1.89
C ASN A 42 0.62 -10.75 2.83
N ILE A 43 -0.30 -10.01 3.46
CA ILE A 43 -1.27 -10.52 4.43
C ILE A 43 -2.57 -10.91 3.73
N ILE A 44 -3.01 -10.11 2.75
CA ILE A 44 -4.27 -10.33 2.01
C ILE A 44 -4.07 -10.79 0.56
N LEU A 45 -2.83 -11.13 0.19
CA LEU A 45 -2.45 -11.71 -1.10
C LEU A 45 -2.93 -10.90 -2.32
N ILE A 46 -2.73 -9.58 -2.31
CA ILE A 46 -3.10 -8.73 -3.46
C ILE A 46 -2.22 -9.09 -4.68
N PRO A 47 -2.81 -9.50 -5.81
CA PRO A 47 -2.06 -9.78 -7.04
C PRO A 47 -1.31 -8.53 -7.55
N PRO A 48 -0.06 -8.66 -8.04
CA PRO A 48 0.71 -7.53 -8.58
C PRO A 48 -0.04 -6.66 -9.60
N GLU A 49 -0.90 -7.29 -10.38
CA GLU A 49 -1.66 -6.77 -11.52
C GLU A 49 -2.72 -5.77 -11.04
N VAL A 50 -3.28 -6.00 -9.85
CA VAL A 50 -4.22 -5.08 -9.19
C VAL A 50 -3.50 -3.81 -8.73
N MET A 51 -2.20 -3.90 -8.41
CA MET A 51 -1.40 -2.76 -7.97
C MET A 51 -0.80 -1.97 -9.14
N SER A 52 -0.64 -2.58 -10.33
CA SER A 52 0.01 -1.94 -11.48
C SER A 52 -0.57 -0.57 -11.84
N PRO A 53 -1.89 -0.38 -11.94
CA PRO A 53 -2.46 0.93 -12.26
C PRO A 53 -2.14 1.99 -11.20
N LEU A 54 -1.99 1.58 -9.94
CA LEU A 54 -1.65 2.51 -8.86
C LEU A 54 -0.20 2.98 -8.97
N TYR A 55 0.71 2.11 -9.41
CA TYR A 55 2.10 2.49 -9.68
C TYR A 55 2.22 3.41 -10.88
N ASP A 56 1.40 3.19 -11.91
CA ASP A 56 1.37 4.07 -13.09
C ASP A 56 0.96 5.50 -12.73
N LEU A 57 0.01 5.67 -11.79
CA LEU A 57 -0.39 6.98 -11.26
C LEU A 57 0.71 7.69 -10.45
N LEU A 58 1.69 6.95 -9.94
CA LEU A 58 2.84 7.52 -9.23
C LEU A 58 3.99 7.89 -10.17
N LYS A 59 3.94 7.49 -11.44
CA LYS A 59 4.93 7.90 -12.43
C LYS A 59 4.77 9.40 -12.65
N GLY A 60 5.77 10.17 -12.23
CA GLY A 60 5.88 11.57 -12.60
C GLY A 60 6.08 11.70 -14.12
N ARG A 61 5.86 12.89 -14.66
CA ARG A 61 6.32 13.20 -16.02
C ARG A 61 7.83 13.15 -16.05
N HIS A 62 8.41 12.46 -17.02
CA HIS A 62 9.85 12.54 -17.22
C HIS A 62 10.22 13.97 -17.63
N PRO A 63 11.36 14.52 -17.16
CA PRO A 63 11.75 15.90 -17.48
C PRO A 63 11.90 16.21 -18.98
N TRP A 64 11.96 15.17 -19.82
CA TRP A 64 12.12 15.23 -21.27
C TRP A 64 10.88 14.77 -22.06
N GLU A 65 9.81 14.38 -21.37
CA GLU A 65 8.49 14.17 -21.99
C GLU A 65 7.74 15.50 -21.95
N GLN A 66 7.97 16.33 -22.97
CA GLN A 66 7.18 17.54 -23.23
C GLN A 66 5.80 17.19 -23.78
#